data_AF-A0A4Q7J9M3-F1
#
_entry.id   AF-A0A4Q7J9M3-F1
#
_cell.length_a   1.000
_cell.length_b   1.000
_cell.length_c   1.000
_cell.angle_alpha   90.00
_cell.angle_beta   90.00
_cell.angle_gamma   90.00
#
_symmetry.space_group_name_H-M   'P 1'
#
loop_
_entity.id
_entity.type
_entity.pdbx_description
1 polymer ?
#
loop_
_entity_poly.entity_id
_entity_poly.type
_entity_poly.pdbx_seq_one_letter_code
_entity_poly.pdbx_strand_id
1 'polypeptide(L)'
;MTATEASRNFRRVLNLVEAGESVALTRYGETIATIVPTPRSNADAVRSMLDDWHASPEAAAIDDEFAERVAAVRAKDSAELDRDPWLD
;
A
#
# COMPACT_ATOMS: atom_id res chain seq x y z
N MET A 1 30.44 -6.56 -3.85
CA MET A 1 31.13 -6.75 -5.14
C MET A 1 31.93 -5.50 -5.49
N THR A 2 32.97 -5.55 -6.33
CA THR A 2 33.72 -4.32 -6.66
C THR A 2 33.01 -3.47 -7.72
N ALA A 3 33.22 -2.15 -7.73
CA ALA A 3 32.63 -1.27 -8.74
C ALA A 3 33.04 -1.66 -10.19
N THR A 4 34.28 -2.10 -10.38
CA THR A 4 34.78 -2.56 -11.69
C THR A 4 34.09 -3.86 -12.13
N GLU A 5 33.90 -4.79 -11.20
CA GLU A 5 33.19 -6.04 -11.46
C GLU A 5 31.72 -5.81 -11.79
N ALA A 6 31.06 -4.89 -11.09
CA ALA A 6 29.69 -4.47 -11.37
C ALA A 6 29.56 -3.83 -12.76
N SER A 7 30.50 -2.97 -13.14
CA SER A 7 30.53 -2.33 -14.46
C SER A 7 30.69 -3.36 -15.59
N ARG A 8 31.61 -4.32 -15.42
CA ARG A 8 31.84 -5.39 -16.41
C ARG A 8 30.68 -6.39 -16.50
N ASN A 9 29.91 -6.56 -15.43
CA ASN A 9 28.83 -7.55 -15.33
C ASN A 9 27.48 -6.89 -15.02
N PHE A 10 27.19 -5.72 -15.58
CA PHE A 10 26.05 -4.91 -15.15
C PHE A 10 24.71 -5.63 -15.32
N ARG A 11 24.56 -6.44 -16.39
CA ARG A 11 23.38 -7.29 -16.59
C ARG A 11 23.14 -8.26 -15.42
N ARG A 12 24.20 -8.84 -14.84
CA ARG A 12 24.07 -9.73 -13.67
C ARG A 12 23.59 -8.94 -12.46
N VAL A 13 24.10 -7.74 -12.25
CA VAL A 13 23.67 -6.85 -11.17
C VAL A 13 22.18 -6.56 -11.30
N LEU A 14 21.71 -6.22 -12.51
CA LEU A 14 20.29 -5.97 -12.77
C LEU A 14 19.44 -7.22 -12.49
N ASN A 15 19.85 -8.40 -12.94
CA ASN A 15 19.10 -9.64 -12.66
C ASN A 15 18.97 -9.93 -11.16
N LEU A 16 20.02 -9.70 -10.37
CA LEU A 16 19.98 -9.87 -8.92
C LEU A 16 18.98 -8.90 -8.28
N VAL A 17 19.01 -7.64 -8.71
CA VAL A 17 18.10 -6.60 -8.22
C VAL A 17 16.65 -6.87 -8.65
N GLU A 18 16.41 -7.34 -9.86
CA GLU A 18 15.07 -7.73 -10.34
C GLU A 18 14.48 -8.91 -9.55
N ALA A 19 15.35 -9.82 -9.10
CA ALA A 19 15.01 -10.94 -8.23
C ALA A 19 14.76 -10.53 -6.77
N GLY A 20 15.00 -9.26 -6.41
CA GLY A 20 14.77 -8.73 -5.08
C GLY A 20 16.03 -8.64 -4.20
N GLU A 21 17.21 -8.94 -4.73
CA GLU A 21 18.46 -8.86 -3.98
C GLU A 21 19.04 -7.43 -3.98
N SER A 22 19.69 -7.05 -2.87
CA SER A 22 20.43 -5.80 -2.77
C SER A 22 21.92 -6.02 -3.04
N VAL A 23 22.54 -5.17 -3.86
CA VAL A 23 23.94 -5.31 -4.26
C VAL A 23 24.77 -4.16 -3.70
N ALA A 24 25.68 -4.47 -2.75
CA ALA A 24 26.67 -3.53 -2.24
C ALA A 24 27.87 -3.42 -3.18
N LEU A 25 28.18 -2.20 -3.60
CA LEU A 25 29.33 -1.85 -4.42
C LEU A 25 30.48 -1.34 -3.55
N THR A 26 31.65 -1.93 -3.76
CA THR A 26 32.86 -1.63 -2.98
C THR A 26 33.99 -1.09 -3.86
N ARG A 27 34.84 -0.24 -3.29
CA ARG A 27 36.06 0.27 -3.89
C ARG A 27 37.12 0.40 -2.80
N TYR A 28 38.31 -0.16 -3.03
CA TYR A 28 39.39 -0.20 -2.03
C TYR A 28 38.98 -0.80 -0.67
N GLY A 29 38.09 -1.79 -0.68
CA GLY A 29 37.60 -2.45 0.55
C GLY A 29 36.46 -1.72 1.27
N GLU A 30 36.09 -0.51 0.83
CA GLU A 30 34.99 0.27 1.41
C GLU A 30 33.73 0.17 0.55
N THR A 31 32.55 0.08 1.17
CA THR A 31 31.26 0.15 0.48
C THR A 31 30.93 1.59 0.13
N ILE A 32 30.84 1.89 -1.17
CA ILE A 32 30.61 3.25 -1.67
C ILE A 32 29.18 3.49 -2.16
N ALA A 33 28.44 2.41 -2.46
CA ALA A 33 27.07 2.48 -2.94
C ALA A 33 26.34 1.16 -2.71
N THR A 34 25.01 1.21 -2.65
CA THR A 34 24.14 0.03 -2.66
C THR A 34 23.06 0.23 -3.71
N ILE A 35 22.86 -0.78 -4.56
CA ILE A 35 21.76 -0.82 -5.52
C ILE A 35 20.69 -1.73 -4.92
N VAL A 36 19.48 -1.20 -4.77
CA VAL A 36 18.35 -1.91 -4.17
C VAL A 36 17.20 -2.03 -5.19
N PRO A 37 16.37 -3.09 -5.09
CA PRO A 37 15.16 -3.19 -5.87
C PRO A 37 14.23 -2.03 -5.56
N THR A 38 13.60 -1.45 -6.58
CA THR A 38 12.50 -0.51 -6.36
C THR A 38 11.35 -1.26 -5.69
N PRO A 39 10.76 -0.72 -4.61
CA PRO A 39 9.56 -1.30 -4.03
C PRO A 39 8.50 -1.49 -5.11
N ARG A 40 8.12 -2.74 -5.38
CA ARG A 40 7.01 -3.02 -6.29
C ARG A 40 5.72 -2.70 -5.55
N SER A 41 5.06 -1.62 -5.95
CA SER A 41 3.70 -1.35 -5.48
C SER A 41 2.76 -2.38 -6.10
N ASN A 42 1.94 -3.02 -5.28
CA ASN A 42 0.86 -3.91 -5.72
C ASN A 42 -0.47 -3.16 -5.81
N ALA A 43 -0.46 -1.82 -5.84
CA ALA A 43 -1.66 -1.00 -5.77
C ALA A 43 -2.70 -1.32 -6.86
N ASP A 44 -2.26 -1.64 -8.09
CA ASP A 44 -3.18 -2.04 -9.16
C ASP A 44 -3.87 -3.37 -8.85
N ALA A 45 -3.14 -4.34 -8.30
CA ALA A 45 -3.70 -5.63 -7.91
C ALA A 45 -4.65 -5.50 -6.71
N VAL A 46 -4.29 -4.67 -5.73
CA VAL A 46 -5.16 -4.34 -4.59
C VAL A 46 -6.43 -3.62 -5.06
N ARG A 47 -6.31 -2.65 -5.98
CA ARG A 47 -7.45 -1.95 -6.57
C ARG A 47 -8.37 -2.93 -7.29
N SER A 48 -7.83 -3.79 -8.16
CA SER A 48 -8.62 -4.80 -8.87
C SER A 48 -9.36 -5.73 -7.91
N MET A 49 -8.69 -6.19 -6.84
CA MET A 49 -9.31 -7.03 -5.82
C MET A 49 -10.46 -6.30 -5.10
N LEU A 50 -10.29 -5.01 -4.80
CA LEU A 50 -11.33 -4.20 -4.18
C LEU A 50 -12.52 -3.97 -5.11
N ASP A 51 -12.27 -3.72 -6.40
CA ASP A 51 -13.33 -3.56 -7.42
C ASP A 51 -14.15 -4.86 -7.55
N ASP A 52 -13.47 -6.02 -7.60
CA ASP A 52 -14.12 -7.34 -7.65
C ASP A 52 -14.92 -7.62 -6.38
N TRP A 53 -14.37 -7.29 -5.21
CA TRP A 53 -15.07 -7.45 -3.94
C TRP A 53 -16.29 -6.54 -3.84
N HIS A 54 -16.19 -5.27 -4.25
CA HIS A 54 -17.32 -4.34 -4.25
C HIS A 54 -18.44 -4.78 -5.20
N ALA A 55 -18.12 -5.53 -6.25
CA ALA A 55 -19.12 -6.12 -7.14
C ALA A 55 -19.78 -7.38 -6.55
N SER A 56 -19.31 -7.89 -5.40
CA SER A 56 -19.82 -9.12 -4.80
C SER A 56 -21.15 -8.90 -4.04
N PRO A 57 -22.04 -9.91 -4.01
CA PRO A 57 -23.26 -9.86 -3.21
C PRO A 57 -23.00 -9.66 -1.71
N GLU A 58 -21.89 -10.19 -1.20
CA GLU A 58 -21.49 -10.06 0.20
C GLU A 58 -21.16 -8.61 0.57
N ALA A 59 -20.48 -7.88 -0.32
CA ALA A 59 -20.19 -6.46 -0.12
C ALA A 59 -21.49 -5.64 -0.13
N ALA A 60 -22.40 -5.91 -1.07
CA ALA A 60 -23.70 -5.23 -1.13
C ALA A 60 -24.52 -5.44 0.16
N ALA A 61 -24.53 -6.66 0.72
CA ALA A 61 -25.22 -6.95 1.97
C ALA A 61 -24.62 -6.18 3.17
N ILE A 62 -23.30 -6.01 3.21
CA ILE A 62 -22.62 -5.20 4.23
C ILE A 62 -22.99 -3.72 4.09
N ASP A 63 -23.04 -3.20 2.86
CA ASP A 63 -23.40 -1.80 2.61
C ASP A 63 -24.84 -1.51 3.03
N ASP A 64 -25.78 -2.41 2.74
CA ASP A 64 -27.18 -2.29 3.17
C ASP A 64 -27.31 -2.34 4.70
N GLU A 65 -26.68 -3.33 5.35
CA GLU A 65 -26.68 -3.44 6.82
C GLU A 65 -26.04 -2.22 7.49
N PHE A 66 -24.95 -1.71 6.91
CA PHE A 66 -24.28 -0.51 7.38
C PHE A 66 -25.17 0.72 7.21
N ALA A 67 -25.82 0.90 6.06
CA ALA A 67 -26.74 1.99 5.79
C ALA A 67 -27.93 1.97 6.77
N GLU A 68 -28.50 0.80 7.03
CA GLU A 68 -29.56 0.62 8.03
C GLU A 68 -29.09 0.99 9.44
N ARG A 69 -27.89 0.56 9.84
CA ARG A 69 -27.30 0.92 11.14
C ARG A 69 -27.08 2.42 11.27
N VAL A 70 -26.54 3.07 10.24
CA VAL A 70 -26.34 4.53 10.22
C VAL A 70 -27.69 5.25 10.31
N ALA A 71 -28.69 4.80 9.56
CA ALA A 71 -30.05 5.37 9.62
C ALA A 71 -30.67 5.18 11.01
N ALA A 72 -30.50 4.01 11.63
CA ALA A 72 -31.02 3.72 12.97
C ALA A 72 -30.35 4.58 14.06
N VAL A 73 -29.05 4.87 13.94
CA VAL A 73 -28.36 5.81 14.84
C VAL A 73 -28.90 7.22 14.65
N ARG A 74 -28.97 7.71 13.40
CA ARG A 74 -29.51 9.04 13.09
C ARG A 74 -30.96 9.23 13.55
N ALA A 75 -31.78 8.18 13.45
CA ALA A 75 -33.17 8.22 13.93
C ALA A 75 -33.28 8.23 15.47
N LYS A 76 -32.24 7.77 16.18
CA LYS A 76 -32.16 7.78 17.65
C LYS A 76 -31.59 9.09 18.19
N ASP A 77 -30.93 9.90 17.36
CA ASP A 77 -30.54 11.25 17.73
C ASP A 77 -31.81 12.09 17.93
N SER A 78 -32.24 12.15 19.20
CA SER A 78 -33.25 13.09 19.68
C SER A 78 -32.70 14.51 19.59
N ALA A 79 -33.55 15.48 19.26
CA ALA A 79 -33.24 16.91 19.21
C ALA A 79 -32.59 17.48 20.49
N GLU A 80 -32.61 16.75 21.62
CA GLU A 80 -31.91 17.11 22.85
C GLU A 80 -30.36 16.99 22.77
N LEU A 81 -29.83 16.14 21.88
CA LEU A 81 -28.39 15.96 21.60
C LEU A 81 -27.90 16.78 20.40
N ASP A 82 -28.81 17.29 19.57
CA ASP A 82 -28.54 18.20 18.44
C ASP A 82 -28.55 19.68 18.90
N ARG A 83 -28.02 19.93 20.10
CA ARG A 83 -27.66 21.28 20.54
C ARG A 83 -26.23 21.52 20.10
N ASP A 84 -26.00 22.60 19.36
CA ASP A 84 -24.66 23.01 18.95
C ASP A 84 -23.76 23.12 20.21
N PRO A 85 -22.76 22.24 20.37
CA PRO A 85 -21.92 22.22 21.57
C PRO A 85 -20.97 23.42 21.64
N TRP A 86 -21.02 24.32 20.65
CA TRP A 86 -20.24 25.56 20.58
C TRP A 86 -21.09 26.82 20.83
N LEU A 87 -22.41 26.68 21.02
CA LEU A 87 -23.29 27.76 21.47
C LEU A 87 -23.47 27.67 23.00
N ASP A 88 -22.40 27.98 23.74
CA ASP A 88 -22.50 28.51 25.10
C ASP A 88 -22.60 30.04 25.06
#